data_AF-A0A520Y168-F1
#
_entry.id   AF-A0A520Y168-F1
#
_cell.length_a   1.000
_cell.length_b   1.000
_cell.length_c   1.000
_cell.angle_alpha   90.00
_cell.angle_beta   90.00
_cell.angle_gamma   90.00
#
_symmetry.space_group_name_H-M   'P 1'
#
loop_
_entity.id
_entity.type
_entity.pdbx_description
1 polymer ?
#
loop_
_entity_poly.entity_id
_entity_poly.type
_entity_poly.pdbx_seq_one_letter_code
_entity_poly.pdbx_strand_id
1 'polypeptide(L)'
;MTDYSSQEANLDEFVDFFNARDLEAVRELLDAEVSAPFFGGNEAETVMQGIGELILAYPGIVVTRGELGDEPVVVAWIPGQQRVYRRMGYFRFTFIDDGENGDDPGAVDGELKIEHIDYSDEIDDGSLLVEEPDPADMAEWESWQEWDEGADD
;
A
#
# COMPACT_ATOMS: atom_id res chain seq x y z
N MET A 1 -13.11 20.61 1.47
CA MET A 1 -13.89 19.38 1.70
C MET A 1 -13.13 18.37 0.89
N THR A 2 -12.25 17.61 1.53
CA THR A 2 -11.39 16.64 0.83
C THR A 2 -12.31 15.67 0.11
N ASP A 3 -12.15 15.54 -1.20
CA ASP A 3 -13.00 14.67 -2.00
C ASP A 3 -12.66 13.22 -1.64
N TYR A 4 -13.62 12.53 -0.98
CA TYR A 4 -13.46 11.14 -0.58
C TYR A 4 -13.11 10.25 -1.78
N SER A 5 -13.63 10.58 -2.98
CA SER A 5 -13.36 9.84 -4.20
C SER A 5 -11.89 9.93 -4.63
N SER A 6 -11.21 11.05 -4.37
CA SER A 6 -9.78 11.23 -4.70
C SER A 6 -8.86 10.45 -3.75
N GLN A 7 -9.28 10.26 -2.49
CA GLN A 7 -8.56 9.40 -1.53
C GLN A 7 -8.70 7.92 -1.89
N GLU A 8 -9.92 7.51 -2.24
CA GLU A 8 -10.17 6.14 -2.70
C GLU A 8 -9.38 5.80 -3.96
N ALA A 9 -9.28 6.73 -4.91
CA ALA A 9 -8.47 6.55 -6.12
C ALA A 9 -6.97 6.36 -5.80
N ASN A 10 -6.41 7.19 -4.93
CA ASN A 10 -5.00 7.06 -4.53
C ASN A 10 -4.71 5.76 -3.77
N LEU A 11 -5.66 5.26 -2.98
CA LEU A 11 -5.52 3.97 -2.32
C LEU A 11 -5.57 2.81 -3.31
N ASP A 12 -6.41 2.89 -4.33
CA ASP A 12 -6.49 1.91 -5.42
C ASP A 12 -5.16 1.87 -6.19
N GLU A 13 -4.63 3.04 -6.54
CA GLU A 13 -3.31 3.18 -7.19
C GLU A 13 -2.19 2.62 -6.32
N PHE A 14 -2.20 2.89 -5.01
CA PHE A 14 -1.22 2.30 -4.09
C PHE A 14 -1.29 0.76 -4.08
N VAL A 15 -2.51 0.19 -4.03
CA VAL A 15 -2.72 -1.26 -4.03
C VAL A 15 -2.20 -1.87 -5.34
N ASP A 16 -2.51 -1.27 -6.48
CA ASP A 16 -2.07 -1.74 -7.80
C ASP A 16 -0.54 -1.69 -7.91
N PHE A 17 0.09 -0.54 -7.62
CA PHE A 17 1.53 -0.38 -7.71
C PHE A 17 2.29 -1.28 -6.72
N PHE A 18 1.80 -1.43 -5.49
CA PHE A 18 2.42 -2.30 -4.50
C PHE A 18 2.39 -3.77 -4.92
N ASN A 19 1.25 -4.24 -5.45
CA ASN A 19 1.10 -5.61 -5.92
C ASN A 19 1.86 -5.86 -7.23
N ALA A 20 1.95 -4.86 -8.10
CA ALA A 20 2.77 -4.88 -9.32
C ALA A 20 4.29 -4.80 -9.05
N ARG A 21 4.70 -4.55 -7.79
CA ARG A 21 6.08 -4.28 -7.38
C ARG A 21 6.69 -3.04 -8.04
N ASP A 22 5.85 -2.09 -8.44
CA ASP A 22 6.27 -0.82 -9.02
C ASP A 22 6.60 0.18 -7.91
N LEU A 23 7.78 0.01 -7.30
CA LEU A 23 8.23 0.85 -6.20
C LEU A 23 8.46 2.31 -6.62
N GLU A 24 8.76 2.55 -7.89
CA GLU A 24 8.89 3.91 -8.42
C GLU A 24 7.52 4.60 -8.42
N ALA A 25 6.47 3.94 -8.91
CA ALA A 25 5.11 4.46 -8.85
C ALA A 25 4.59 4.64 -7.41
N VAL A 26 4.90 3.69 -6.50
CA VAL A 26 4.58 3.86 -5.07
C VAL A 26 5.27 5.10 -4.49
N ARG A 27 6.54 5.35 -4.83
CA ARG A 27 7.26 6.54 -4.37
C ARG A 27 6.61 7.82 -4.86
N GLU A 28 6.04 7.84 -6.07
CA GLU A 28 5.35 9.02 -6.60
C GLU A 28 4.10 9.37 -5.79
N LEU A 29 3.41 8.40 -5.18
CA LEU A 29 2.26 8.67 -4.32
C LEU A 29 2.62 9.26 -2.95
N LEU A 30 3.89 9.15 -2.52
CA LEU A 30 4.35 9.63 -1.21
C LEU A 30 4.77 11.10 -1.24
N ASP A 31 4.34 11.85 -0.23
CA ASP A 31 4.90 13.17 0.05
C ASP A 31 6.40 13.06 0.39
N ALA A 32 7.18 14.11 0.11
CA ALA A 32 8.62 14.12 0.38
C ALA A 32 8.94 13.93 1.88
N GLU A 33 8.10 14.52 2.75
CA GLU A 33 8.21 14.51 4.21
C GLU A 33 7.27 13.47 4.86
N VAL A 34 6.86 12.44 4.10
CA VAL A 34 5.95 11.38 4.58
C VAL A 34 6.43 10.75 5.88
N SER A 35 5.54 10.70 6.87
CA SER A 35 5.79 10.06 8.16
C SER A 35 5.25 8.65 8.21
N ALA A 36 6.13 7.66 8.36
CA ALA A 36 5.73 6.27 8.55
C ALA A 36 6.57 5.63 9.67
N PRO A 37 6.15 5.76 10.94
CA PRO A 37 6.90 5.27 12.10
C PRO A 37 7.22 3.78 12.04
N PHE A 38 6.34 2.97 11.45
CA PHE A 38 6.55 1.53 11.26
C PHE A 38 7.76 1.22 10.38
N PHE A 39 7.98 2.02 9.32
CA PHE A 39 9.14 1.92 8.45
C PHE A 39 10.36 2.69 8.98
N GLY A 40 10.25 3.32 10.15
CA GLY A 40 11.36 3.96 10.86
C GLY A 40 11.76 5.35 10.34
N GLY A 41 10.93 6.01 9.52
CA GLY A 41 11.29 7.26 8.84
C GLY A 41 10.19 8.32 8.78
N ASN A 42 10.61 9.55 8.51
CA ASN A 42 9.74 10.69 8.17
C ASN A 42 10.11 11.32 6.82
N GLU A 43 10.69 10.52 5.93
CA GLU A 43 11.13 10.93 4.61
C GLU A 43 10.83 9.78 3.66
N ALA A 44 10.35 10.09 2.46
CA ALA A 44 9.91 9.08 1.51
C ALA A 44 10.98 8.06 1.15
N GLU A 45 12.25 8.45 1.06
CA GLU A 45 13.37 7.53 0.80
C GLU A 45 13.48 6.45 1.89
N THR A 46 13.28 6.84 3.15
CA THR A 46 13.34 5.91 4.30
C THR A 46 12.12 4.99 4.31
N VAL A 47 10.94 5.55 4.00
CA VAL A 47 9.71 4.75 3.86
C VAL A 47 9.83 3.72 2.74
N MET A 48 10.36 4.12 1.58
CA MET A 48 10.61 3.22 0.45
C MET A 48 11.61 2.13 0.80
N GLN A 49 12.67 2.45 1.55
CA GLN A 49 13.59 1.44 2.06
C GLN A 49 12.86 0.43 2.95
N GLY A 50 12.03 0.89 3.88
CA GLY A 50 11.25 0.01 4.76
C GLY A 50 10.23 -0.86 4.00
N ILE A 51 9.58 -0.32 2.97
CA ILE A 51 8.71 -1.09 2.06
C ILE A 51 9.54 -2.17 1.34
N GLY A 52 10.72 -1.83 0.83
CA GLY A 52 11.63 -2.79 0.23
C GLY A 52 12.05 -3.91 1.20
N GLU A 53 12.42 -3.56 2.43
CA GLU A 53 12.75 -4.55 3.47
C GLU A 53 11.55 -5.44 3.83
N LEU A 54 10.33 -4.89 3.86
CA LEU A 54 9.11 -5.66 4.08
C LEU A 54 8.87 -6.69 2.97
N ILE A 55 9.01 -6.27 1.70
CA ILE A 55 8.86 -7.15 0.54
C ILE A 55 9.95 -8.22 0.55
N LEU A 56 11.19 -7.88 0.88
CA LEU A 56 12.28 -8.86 1.02
C LEU A 56 12.01 -9.87 2.14
N ALA A 57 11.45 -9.43 3.26
CA ALA A 57 11.09 -10.31 4.38
C ALA A 57 9.88 -11.20 4.07
N TYR A 58 8.93 -10.69 3.28
CA TYR A 58 7.69 -11.37 2.90
C TYR A 58 7.46 -11.23 1.38
N PRO A 59 8.16 -12.02 0.54
CA PRO A 59 8.10 -11.86 -0.91
C PRO A 59 6.69 -12.06 -1.48
N GLY A 60 5.86 -12.89 -0.85
CA GLY A 60 4.46 -13.07 -1.24
C GLY A 60 3.48 -12.08 -0.62
N ILE A 61 3.95 -10.99 0.01
CA ILE A 61 3.05 -10.00 0.61
C ILE A 61 2.24 -9.30 -0.46
N VAL A 62 0.93 -9.31 -0.30
CA VAL A 62 -0.02 -8.59 -1.16
C VAL A 62 -0.88 -7.69 -0.29
N VAL A 63 -1.40 -6.64 -0.90
CA VAL A 63 -2.30 -5.72 -0.23
C VAL A 63 -3.64 -5.68 -0.94
N THR A 64 -4.72 -5.48 -0.18
CA THR A 64 -6.06 -5.27 -0.73
C THR A 64 -6.75 -4.11 -0.05
N ARG A 65 -7.82 -3.61 -0.68
CA ARG A 65 -8.66 -2.59 -0.07
C ARG A 65 -9.46 -3.16 1.10
N GLY A 66 -9.56 -2.37 2.16
CA GLY A 66 -10.49 -2.59 3.26
C GLY A 66 -11.13 -1.29 3.73
N GLU A 67 -12.07 -1.43 4.64
CA GLU A 67 -12.81 -0.35 5.26
C GLU A 67 -12.95 -0.67 6.75
N LEU A 68 -12.43 0.22 7.61
CA LEU A 68 -12.56 0.12 9.05
C LEU A 68 -13.62 1.12 9.51
N GLY A 69 -14.87 0.65 9.66
CA GLY A 69 -16.01 1.54 9.89
C GLY A 69 -16.38 2.35 8.65
N ASP A 70 -15.94 3.61 8.58
CA ASP A 70 -16.16 4.54 7.45
C ASP A 70 -14.81 5.08 6.91
N GLU A 71 -13.69 4.54 7.41
CA GLU A 71 -12.34 4.93 7.02
C GLU A 71 -11.76 3.89 6.05
N PRO A 72 -11.33 4.31 4.85
CA PRO A 72 -10.71 3.39 3.91
C PRO A 72 -9.29 3.04 4.38
N VAL A 73 -8.94 1.75 4.31
CA VAL A 73 -7.66 1.21 4.75
C VAL A 73 -7.09 0.25 3.72
N VAL A 74 -5.80 -0.04 3.80
CA VAL A 74 -5.15 -1.07 2.99
C VAL A 74 -4.77 -2.23 3.89
N VAL A 75 -5.24 -3.43 3.60
CA VAL A 75 -4.96 -4.62 4.41
C VAL A 75 -3.82 -5.40 3.79
N ALA A 76 -2.83 -5.74 4.61
CA ALA A 76 -1.68 -6.52 4.21
C ALA A 76 -1.90 -8.01 4.48
N TRP A 77 -1.55 -8.83 3.51
CA TRP A 77 -1.72 -10.27 3.53
C TRP A 77 -0.42 -10.96 3.18
N ILE A 78 -0.11 -12.01 3.92
CA ILE A 78 1.03 -12.88 3.65
C ILE A 78 0.53 -14.29 3.31
N PRO A 79 1.24 -15.04 2.46
CA PRO A 79 0.87 -16.41 2.16
C PRO A 79 0.97 -17.25 3.45
N GLY A 80 -0.14 -17.86 3.84
CA GLY A 80 -0.24 -18.74 4.99
C GLY A 80 -0.06 -20.21 4.62
N GLN A 81 -0.26 -21.08 5.61
CA GLN A 81 -0.27 -22.52 5.37
C GLN A 81 -1.49 -22.92 4.52
N GLN A 82 -1.33 -23.92 3.67
CA GLN A 82 -2.41 -24.50 2.83
C GLN A 82 -2.92 -23.59 1.70
N ARG A 83 -2.10 -22.67 1.18
CA ARG A 83 -2.48 -21.75 0.09
C ARG A 83 -3.64 -20.82 0.46
N VAL A 84 -3.67 -20.38 1.71
CA VAL A 84 -4.64 -19.40 2.22
C VAL A 84 -3.87 -18.17 2.67
N TYR A 85 -4.30 -16.99 2.25
CA TYR A 85 -3.72 -15.74 2.73
C TYR A 85 -4.06 -15.51 4.20
N ARG A 86 -3.07 -15.04 4.95
CA ARG A 86 -3.22 -14.64 6.34
C ARG A 86 -3.06 -13.13 6.42
N ARG A 87 -4.01 -12.47 7.08
CA ARG A 87 -3.90 -11.05 7.43
C ARG A 87 -2.68 -10.83 8.33
N MET A 88 -1.82 -9.92 7.91
CA MET A 88 -0.68 -9.45 8.69
C MET A 88 -1.07 -8.25 9.54
N GLY A 89 -1.84 -7.32 8.95
CA GLY A 89 -2.27 -6.09 9.57
C GLY A 89 -2.95 -5.19 8.54
N TYR A 90 -3.14 -3.92 8.86
CA TYR A 90 -3.64 -2.91 7.93
C TYR A 90 -2.86 -1.60 8.07
N PHE A 91 -2.86 -0.84 6.99
CA PHE A 91 -2.28 0.47 6.86
C PHE A 91 -3.39 1.52 6.75
N ARG A 92 -3.22 2.62 7.49
CA ARG A 92 -4.05 3.82 7.40
C ARG A 92 -3.23 4.94 6.79
N PHE A 93 -3.84 5.70 5.90
CA PHE A 93 -3.19 6.74 5.14
C PHE A 93 -3.82 8.09 5.47
N THR A 94 -2.99 9.08 5.75
CA THR A 94 -3.39 10.48 5.76
C THR A 94 -2.84 11.15 4.51
N PHE A 95 -3.69 11.90 3.83
CA PHE A 95 -3.35 12.56 2.58
C PHE A 95 -3.26 14.07 2.77
N ILE A 96 -2.33 14.69 2.08
CA ILE A 96 -2.21 16.14 1.92
C ILE A 96 -2.48 16.52 0.47
N ASP A 97 -3.11 17.67 0.27
CA ASP A 97 -3.21 18.29 -1.05
C ASP A 97 -1.85 18.93 -1.36
N ASP A 98 -1.10 18.36 -2.30
CA ASP A 98 0.16 18.95 -2.81
C ASP A 98 -0.11 20.13 -3.77
N GLY A 99 -1.38 20.56 -3.85
CA GLY A 99 -1.82 21.65 -4.69
C GLY A 99 -1.12 22.96 -4.36
N GLU A 100 -0.08 23.31 -5.11
CA GLU A 100 0.12 24.69 -5.56
C GLU A 100 -1.10 25.11 -6.41
N ASN A 101 -2.25 25.32 -5.76
CA ASN A 101 -3.39 26.02 -6.34
C ASN A 101 -3.05 27.51 -6.44
N GLY A 102 -2.06 27.83 -7.28
CA GLY A 102 -1.71 29.18 -7.65
C GLY A 102 -2.75 29.74 -8.61
N ASP A 103 -3.88 30.23 -8.09
CA ASP A 103 -4.82 31.16 -8.77
C ASP A 103 -5.22 30.80 -10.23
N ASP A 104 -5.14 29.54 -10.66
CA ASP A 104 -5.53 29.12 -12.02
C ASP A 104 -6.86 28.35 -11.97
N PRO A 105 -7.96 28.92 -12.47
CA PRO A 105 -9.28 28.29 -12.43
C PRO A 105 -9.44 27.11 -13.43
N GLY A 106 -8.35 26.68 -14.09
CA GLY A 106 -8.29 25.52 -14.96
C GLY A 106 -7.30 24.44 -14.51
N ALA A 107 -6.64 24.59 -13.35
CA ALA A 107 -5.83 23.53 -12.78
C ALA A 107 -6.72 22.33 -12.42
N VAL A 108 -6.33 21.16 -12.93
CA VAL A 108 -6.91 19.88 -12.52
C VAL A 108 -6.73 19.71 -11.01
N ASP A 109 -7.76 19.18 -10.36
CA ASP A 109 -7.82 18.88 -8.92
C ASP A 109 -6.45 18.40 -8.41
N GLY A 110 -5.95 18.99 -7.32
CA GLY A 110 -4.60 18.74 -6.81
C GLY A 110 -4.35 17.24 -6.60
N GLU A 111 -3.16 16.78 -6.97
CA GLU A 111 -2.77 15.40 -6.73
C GLU A 111 -2.58 15.22 -5.22
N LEU A 112 -3.40 14.38 -4.60
CA LEU A 112 -3.26 14.06 -3.19
C LEU A 112 -2.01 13.21 -2.98
N LYS A 113 -1.15 13.60 -2.06
CA LYS A 113 0.03 12.82 -1.65
C LYS A 113 -0.18 12.21 -0.29
N ILE A 114 0.40 11.05 -0.05
CA ILE A 114 0.38 10.38 1.25
C ILE A 114 1.38 11.10 2.17
N GLU A 115 0.87 11.76 3.21
CA GLU A 115 1.65 12.45 4.25
C GLU A 115 1.99 11.52 5.42
N HIS A 116 1.09 10.59 5.75
CA HIS A 116 1.29 9.71 6.91
C HIS A 116 0.81 8.30 6.64
N ILE A 117 1.59 7.31 7.08
CA ILE A 117 1.25 5.88 7.02
C ILE A 117 1.36 5.30 8.44
N ASP A 118 0.22 4.87 8.97
CA ASP A 118 0.13 4.15 10.25
C ASP A 118 -0.12 2.66 9.99
N TYR A 119 0.60 1.78 10.70
CA TYR A 119 0.41 0.33 10.60
C TYR A 119 -0.12 -0.22 11.92
N SER A 120 -1.09 -1.13 11.83
CA SER A 120 -1.61 -1.86 12.97
C SER A 120 -1.75 -3.35 12.65
N ASP A 121 -1.17 -4.21 13.50
CA ASP A 121 -1.37 -5.66 13.46
C ASP A 121 -2.60 -6.13 14.27
N GLU A 122 -3.19 -5.24 15.09
CA GLU A 122 -4.37 -5.51 15.89
C GLU A 122 -5.65 -5.28 15.07
N ILE A 123 -6.17 -6.37 14.49
CA ILE A 123 -7.44 -6.33 13.74
C ILE A 123 -8.58 -6.68 14.69
N ASP A 124 -9.45 -5.71 14.99
CA ASP A 124 -10.76 -5.99 15.57
C ASP A 124 -11.69 -6.49 14.44
N ASP A 125 -11.75 -7.82 14.29
CA ASP A 125 -12.43 -8.54 13.19
C ASP A 125 -13.92 -8.16 13.00
N GLY A 126 -14.55 -7.49 13.99
CA GLY A 126 -15.96 -7.10 13.93
C GLY A 126 -16.25 -5.84 13.12
N SER A 127 -15.25 -5.00 12.85
CA SER A 127 -15.46 -3.68 12.20
C SER A 127 -14.69 -3.50 10.90
N LEU A 128 -13.77 -4.41 10.58
CA LEU A 128 -12.98 -4.38 9.35
C LEU A 128 -13.71 -5.16 8.25
N LEU A 129 -14.20 -4.45 7.24
CA LEU A 129 -14.62 -5.03 5.98
C LEU A 129 -13.40 -5.06 5.06
N VAL A 130 -13.12 -6.19 4.42
CA VAL A 130 -11.94 -6.31 3.56
C VAL A 130 -12.23 -7.22 2.39
N GLU A 131 -11.68 -6.87 1.23
CA GLU A 131 -11.64 -7.75 0.08
C GLU A 131 -10.50 -8.75 0.25
N GLU A 132 -10.82 -10.05 0.27
CA GLU A 132 -9.78 -11.09 0.32
C GLU A 132 -8.99 -11.10 -1.00
N PRO A 133 -7.65 -11.21 -0.96
CA PRO A 133 -6.85 -11.34 -2.17
C PRO A 133 -7.24 -12.58 -2.97
N ASP A 134 -7.19 -12.49 -4.30
CA ASP A 134 -7.57 -13.63 -5.14
C ASP A 134 -6.53 -14.76 -4.97
N PRO A 135 -6.96 -16.00 -4.70
CA PRO A 135 -6.03 -17.11 -4.56
C PRO A 135 -5.28 -17.43 -5.86
N ALA A 136 -5.71 -16.93 -7.02
CA ALA A 136 -4.99 -17.03 -8.29
C ALA A 136 -3.69 -16.21 -8.30
N ASP A 137 -3.67 -15.03 -7.65
CA ASP A 137 -2.46 -14.21 -7.51
C ASP A 137 -1.34 -14.96 -6.77
N MET A 138 -1.70 -15.88 -5.87
CA MET A 138 -0.75 -16.72 -5.16
C MET A 138 0.02 -17.67 -6.09
N ALA A 139 -0.65 -18.17 -7.13
CA ALA A 139 -0.04 -19.06 -8.13
C ALA A 139 0.85 -18.29 -9.11
N GLU A 140 0.50 -17.05 -9.43
CA GLU A 140 1.42 -16.15 -10.13
C GLU A 140 2.66 -15.95 -9.25
N TRP A 141 2.54 -15.59 -7.98
CA TRP A 141 3.68 -15.41 -7.08
C TRP A 141 4.61 -16.63 -6.92
N GLU A 142 4.08 -17.85 -6.83
CA GLU A 142 4.90 -19.09 -6.82
C GLU A 142 5.85 -19.12 -8.04
N SER A 143 5.38 -18.67 -9.21
CA SER A 143 6.17 -18.68 -10.44
C SER A 143 7.27 -17.60 -10.49
N TRP A 144 7.17 -16.51 -9.73
CA TRP A 144 8.24 -15.49 -9.66
C TRP A 144 9.36 -15.91 -8.68
N GLN A 145 9.03 -16.64 -7.60
CA GLN A 145 10.04 -17.23 -6.72
C GLN A 145 10.88 -18.29 -7.44
N GLU A 146 10.27 -19.07 -8.33
CA GLU A 146 10.98 -20.08 -9.14
C GLU A 146 11.98 -19.46 -10.13
N TRP A 147 11.83 -18.18 -10.51
CA TRP A 147 12.77 -17.48 -11.38
C TRP A 147 14.02 -16.97 -10.65
N ASP A 148 13.96 -16.72 -9.33
CA ASP A 148 15.13 -16.31 -8.52
C ASP A 148 16.02 -17.51 -8.14
N GLU A 149 15.47 -18.74 -8.11
CA GLU A 149 16.21 -19.99 -7.92
C GLU A 149 16.84 -20.57 -9.21
N GLY A 150 16.67 -19.89 -10.36
CA GLY A 150 16.93 -20.45 -11.69
C GLY A 150 18.02 -19.79 -12.53
N ALA A 151 18.96 -19.04 -11.96
CA ALA A 151 20.05 -18.41 -12.69
C ALA A 151 21.46 -18.83 -12.20
N ASP A 152 21.74 -20.14 -12.16
CA ASP A 152 23.12 -20.66 -12.17
C ASP A 152 23.15 -22.00 -12.94
N ASP A 153 23.30 -21.92 -14.27
CA ASP A 153 23.90 -22.98 -15.11
C ASP A 153 24.96 -22.37 -16.03
#